data_AF-A0A5K1FWL2-F1
#
_entry.id   AF-A0A5K1FWL2-F1
#
_cell.length_a   1.000
_cell.length_b   1.000
_cell.length_c   1.000
_cell.angle_alpha   90.00
_cell.angle_beta   90.00
_cell.angle_gamma   90.00
#
_symmetry.space_group_name_H-M   'P 1'
#
loop_
_entity.id
_entity.type
_entity.pdbx_description
1 polymer ?
#
loop_
_entity_poly.entity_id
_entity_poly.type
_entity_poly.pdbx_seq_one_letter_code
_entity_poly.pdbx_strand_id
1 'polypeptide(L)'
;MAAKKNHPVFLLLRLLLLSIISMKVAMAEVVTPPLLPYKNPTLPVEARVNDLLSRMTLAEKIGQMTQIDRSVASPAVLRSQFI
;
A
#
# COMPACT_ATOMS: atom_id res chain seq x y z
N MET A 1 -5.85 -60.43 -0.51
CA MET A 1 -5.47 -59.80 -1.79
C MET A 1 -6.74 -59.25 -2.45
N ALA A 2 -6.92 -57.92 -2.54
CA ALA A 2 -7.85 -57.18 -3.44
C ALA A 2 -8.09 -55.76 -2.88
N ALA A 3 -7.10 -54.87 -2.92
CA ALA A 3 -6.95 -53.84 -3.96
C ALA A 3 -8.03 -52.72 -3.94
N LYS A 4 -7.85 -51.74 -3.03
CA LYS A 4 -7.80 -50.29 -3.32
C LYS A 4 -8.67 -49.77 -4.49
N LYS A 5 -9.99 -50.01 -4.53
CA LYS A 5 -10.82 -49.62 -5.70
C LYS A 5 -11.34 -48.17 -5.71
N ASN A 6 -11.09 -47.38 -4.67
CA ASN A 6 -11.62 -46.00 -4.57
C ASN A 6 -10.56 -44.90 -4.77
N HIS A 7 -9.28 -45.26 -4.93
CA HIS A 7 -8.18 -44.30 -5.09
C HIS A 7 -8.32 -43.25 -6.21
N PRO A 8 -8.80 -43.59 -7.43
CA PRO A 8 -8.80 -42.61 -8.52
C PRO A 8 -9.86 -41.52 -8.30
N VAL A 9 -11.01 -41.86 -7.70
CA VAL A 9 -12.09 -40.90 -7.42
C VAL A 9 -11.66 -39.87 -6.37
N PHE A 10 -10.99 -40.33 -5.29
CA PHE A 10 -10.41 -39.41 -4.30
C PHE A 10 -9.30 -38.54 -4.88
N LEU A 11 -8.52 -39.06 -5.83
CA LEU A 11 -7.46 -38.30 -6.51
C LEU A 11 -8.05 -37.24 -7.44
N LEU A 12 -9.10 -37.58 -8.21
CA LEU A 12 -9.84 -36.63 -9.04
C LEU A 12 -10.54 -35.56 -8.22
N LEU A 13 -11.17 -35.93 -7.09
CA LEU A 13 -11.79 -34.98 -6.17
C LEU A 13 -10.75 -34.03 -5.56
N ARG A 14 -9.57 -34.55 -5.21
CA ARG A 14 -8.47 -33.74 -4.68
C ARG A 14 -7.89 -32.79 -5.73
N LEU A 15 -7.75 -33.24 -6.98
CA LEU A 15 -7.32 -32.40 -8.11
C LEU A 15 -8.35 -31.30 -8.42
N LEU A 16 -9.64 -31.62 -8.34
CA LEU A 16 -10.72 -30.65 -8.50
C LEU A 16 -10.70 -29.59 -7.38
N LEU A 17 -10.51 -30.02 -6.12
CA LEU A 17 -10.40 -29.11 -4.98
C LEU A 17 -9.15 -28.21 -5.08
N LEU A 18 -8.00 -28.76 -5.50
CA LEU A 18 -6.76 -28.00 -5.74
C LEU A 18 -6.91 -26.96 -6.86
N SER A 19 -7.66 -27.29 -7.92
CA SER A 19 -7.98 -26.37 -9.01
C SER A 19 -8.84 -25.19 -8.52
N ILE A 20 -9.88 -25.46 -7.73
CA ILE A 20 -10.76 -24.43 -7.16
C ILE A 20 -9.98 -23.50 -6.21
N ILE A 21 -9.08 -24.06 -5.40
CA ILE A 21 -8.21 -23.28 -4.49
C ILE A 21 -7.24 -22.39 -5.28
N SER A 22 -6.66 -22.88 -6.38
CA SER A 22 -5.77 -22.07 -7.23
C SER A 22 -6.49 -20.89 -7.88
N MET A 23 -7.75 -21.09 -8.31
CA MET A 23 -8.55 -20.01 -8.89
C MET A 23 -8.93 -18.92 -7.87
N LYS A 24 -9.12 -19.30 -6.60
CA LYS A 24 -9.40 -18.36 -5.49
C LYS A 24 -8.20 -17.46 -5.17
N VAL A 25 -6.97 -17.97 -5.28
CA VAL A 25 -5.74 -17.19 -5.00
C VAL A 25 -5.53 -16.07 -6.02
N ALA A 26 -5.98 -16.22 -7.26
CA ALA A 26 -5.84 -15.20 -8.31
C ALA A 26 -6.66 -13.92 -8.05
N MET A 27 -7.74 -14.02 -7.27
CA MET A 27 -8.65 -12.92 -6.93
C MET A 27 -8.39 -12.38 -5.52
N ALA A 28 -7.17 -12.52 -5.00
CA ALA A 28 -6.77 -11.76 -3.83
C ALA A 28 -6.52 -10.31 -4.26
N GLU A 29 -7.57 -9.48 -4.21
CA GLU A 29 -7.39 -8.03 -4.32
C GLU A 29 -6.41 -7.61 -3.22
N VAL A 30 -5.26 -7.07 -3.63
CA VAL A 30 -4.37 -6.37 -2.72
C VAL A 30 -5.13 -5.12 -2.29
N VAL A 31 -5.82 -5.20 -1.15
CA VAL A 31 -6.49 -4.06 -0.54
C VAL A 31 -5.39 -3.11 -0.06
N THR A 32 -4.96 -2.22 -0.95
CA THR A 32 -4.09 -1.11 -0.57
C THR A 32 -4.92 -0.16 0.28
N PRO A 33 -4.43 0.26 1.46
CA PRO A 33 -5.14 1.27 2.24
C PRO A 33 -5.38 2.50 1.36
N PRO A 34 -6.56 3.15 1.48
CA PRO A 34 -6.86 4.33 0.69
C PRO A 34 -5.76 5.37 0.87
N LEU A 35 -5.25 5.90 -0.24
CA LEU A 35 -4.24 6.96 -0.22
C LEU A 35 -4.77 8.15 0.58
N LEU A 36 -3.93 8.75 1.42
CA LEU A 36 -4.25 10.02 2.07
C LEU A 36 -4.61 11.07 0.99
N PRO A 37 -5.60 11.95 1.21
CA PRO A 37 -6.05 12.88 0.18
C PRO A 37 -4.92 13.70 -0.45
N TYR A 38 -3.96 14.23 0.33
CA TYR A 38 -2.81 14.95 -0.22
C TYR A 38 -1.88 14.09 -1.11
N LYS A 39 -1.84 12.77 -0.90
CA LYS A 39 -1.08 11.80 -1.72
C LYS A 39 -1.85 11.31 -2.95
N ASN A 40 -3.15 11.57 -3.05
CA ASN A 40 -3.96 11.10 -4.16
C ASN A 40 -3.80 12.05 -5.38
N PRO A 41 -3.19 11.61 -6.50
CA PRO A 41 -3.01 12.46 -7.67
C PRO A 41 -4.30 12.73 -8.45
N THR A 42 -5.39 12.00 -8.19
CA THR A 42 -6.67 12.18 -8.90
C THR A 42 -7.52 13.33 -8.34
N LEU A 43 -7.17 13.84 -7.15
CA LEU A 43 -7.88 14.96 -6.53
C LEU A 43 -7.37 16.31 -7.05
N PRO A 44 -8.24 17.35 -7.09
CA PRO A 44 -7.82 18.71 -7.40
C PRO A 44 -6.68 19.18 -6.49
N VAL A 45 -5.78 20.01 -7.02
CA VAL A 45 -4.64 20.54 -6.28
C VAL A 45 -5.07 21.21 -4.97
N GLU A 46 -6.09 22.05 -5.00
CA GLU A 46 -6.61 22.74 -3.81
C GLU A 46 -7.09 21.77 -2.71
N ALA A 47 -7.74 20.67 -3.10
CA ALA A 47 -8.18 19.66 -2.13
C ALA A 47 -6.98 18.98 -1.46
N ARG A 48 -5.92 18.72 -2.22
CA ARG A 48 -4.67 18.12 -1.72
C ARG A 48 -3.90 19.08 -0.81
N VAL A 49 -3.82 20.35 -1.19
CA VAL A 49 -3.16 21.41 -0.41
C VAL A 49 -3.88 21.64 0.92
N ASN A 50 -5.21 21.74 0.90
CA ASN A 50 -5.99 21.94 2.13
C ASN A 50 -5.84 20.76 3.11
N ASP A 51 -5.89 19.52 2.63
CA ASP A 51 -5.65 18.34 3.47
C ASP A 51 -4.21 18.34 4.03
N LEU A 52 -3.20 18.64 3.20
CA LEU A 52 -1.80 18.72 3.65
C LEU A 52 -1.60 19.78 4.75
N LEU A 53 -2.05 21.02 4.51
CA LEU A 53 -1.87 22.14 5.45
C LEU A 53 -2.60 21.92 6.79
N SER A 54 -3.71 21.17 6.78
CA SER A 54 -4.44 20.82 8.00
C SER A 54 -3.69 19.83 8.89
N ARG A 55 -2.77 19.05 8.31
CA ARG A 55 -1.99 18.01 9.01
C ARG A 55 -0.61 18.50 9.46
N MET A 56 -0.10 19.56 8.85
CA MET A 56 1.21 20.12 9.17
C MET A 56 1.22 20.87 10.50
N THR A 57 2.23 20.59 11.31
CA THR A 57 2.64 21.38 12.47
C THR A 57 3.18 22.75 12.03
N LEU A 58 3.29 23.67 12.99
CA LEU A 58 3.88 25.00 12.73
C LEU A 58 5.35 24.89 12.27
N ALA A 59 6.12 23.98 12.85
CA ALA A 59 7.52 23.76 12.48
C ALA A 59 7.64 23.30 11.02
N GLU A 60 6.82 22.34 10.59
CA GLU A 60 6.82 21.87 9.19
C GLU A 60 6.41 22.98 8.23
N LYS A 61 5.45 23.85 8.61
CA LYS A 61 5.05 25.01 7.78
C LYS A 61 6.21 26.00 7.62
N ILE A 62 6.91 26.31 8.71
CA ILE A 62 8.11 27.16 8.68
C ILE A 62 9.21 26.49 7.82
N GLY A 63 9.37 25.17 7.96
CA GLY A 63 10.28 24.37 7.15
C GLY A 63 10.05 24.52 5.65
N GLN A 64 8.79 24.49 5.19
CA GLN A 64 8.47 24.71 3.77
C GLN A 64 8.77 26.12 3.27
N MET A 65 8.71 27.14 4.15
CA MET A 65 9.00 28.54 3.79
C MET A 65 10.50 28.87 3.84
N THR A 66 11.33 27.96 4.36
CA THR A 66 12.75 28.20 4.63
C THR A 66 13.62 27.60 3.54
N GLN A 67 14.52 28.41 2.97
CA GLN A 67 15.56 27.94 2.06
C GLN A 67 16.90 27.90 2.80
N ILE A 68 17.58 26.75 2.75
CA ILE A 68 18.89 26.53 3.38
C ILE A 68 19.94 26.20 2.32
N ASP A 69 21.20 26.51 2.60
CA ASP A 69 22.31 26.13 1.74
C ASP A 69 22.50 24.60 1.73
N ARG A 70 22.92 24.04 0.58
CA ARG A 70 23.16 22.60 0.44
C ARG A 70 24.23 22.09 1.41
N SER A 71 25.22 22.92 1.74
CA SER A 71 26.29 22.59 2.69
C SER A 71 25.76 22.20 4.08
N VAL A 72 24.59 22.72 4.47
CA VAL A 72 23.95 22.45 5.77
C VAL A 72 22.73 21.53 5.67
N ALA A 73 22.27 21.21 4.46
CA ALA A 73 21.08 20.40 4.18
C ALA A 73 21.33 18.88 4.35
N SER A 74 21.66 18.45 5.57
CA SER A 74 21.83 17.02 5.87
C SER A 74 20.47 16.29 5.92
N PRO A 75 20.43 14.98 5.63
CA PRO A 75 19.20 14.19 5.74
C PRO A 75 18.59 14.18 7.15
N ALA A 76 19.41 14.39 8.19
CA ALA A 76 18.92 14.50 9.57
C ALA A 76 18.13 15.80 9.77
N VAL A 77 18.67 16.92 9.26
CA VAL A 77 18.01 18.23 9.31
C VAL A 77 16.69 18.20 8.54
N LEU A 78 16.68 17.65 7.32
CA LEU A 78 15.49 17.62 6.47
C LEU A 78 14.35 16.80 7.09
N ARG A 79 14.59 15.64 7.70
CA ARG A 79 13.51 14.82 8.27
C ARG A 79 12.72 15.48 9.39
N SER A 80 13.31 16.48 10.05
CA SER A 80 12.64 17.20 11.15
C SER A 80 11.62 18.25 10.67
N GLN A 81 11.59 18.56 9.38
CA GLN A 81 10.85 19.70 8.82
C GLN A 81 9.77 19.31 7.79
N PHE A 82 9.57 18.01 7.54
CA PHE A 82 8.67 17.50 6.49
C PHE A 82 7.78 16.37 7.05
N ILE A 83 6.56 16.30 6.50
CA ILE A 83 5.48 15.33 6.82
C ILE A 83 5.41 14.17 5.81
#